data_AF-A0A1Y2QND3-F1
#
_entry.id   AF-A0A1Y2QND3-F1
#
_cell.length_a   1.000
_cell.length_b   1.000
_cell.length_c   1.000
_cell.angle_alpha   90.00
_cell.angle_beta   90.00
_cell.angle_gamma   90.00
#
_symmetry.space_group_name_H-M   'P 1'
#
loop_
_entity.id
_entity.type
_entity.pdbx_description
1 polymer ?
#
loop_
_entity_poly.entity_id
_entity_poly.type
_entity_poly.pdbx_seq_one_letter_code
_entity_poly.pdbx_strand_id
1 'polypeptide(L)'
;MIARPGNGALASERAPVQAVARPRREREAAGDTGWRQAMARGTNRSIGDAANAGGGRRAIGLVATMLACLPVAAQAQRSAMTVIMPENSGARAAQEDWGYAEAVVAGNTIYLSGVVVGLAPGETDLDAAFDRTFRRIEASLKRAGASWDDVVDITSFHTDILPQIAAMKRVKHRYVHAPYPAWTAIDVDRLLPDKGLTEIKIVAVKR
;
A
#
# COMPACT_ATOMS: atom_id res chain seq x y z
N MET A 1 -42.13 34.45 55.14
CA MET A 1 -42.43 33.18 54.43
C MET A 1 -43.15 33.58 53.15
N ILE A 2 -42.41 33.69 52.03
CA ILE A 2 -42.88 34.27 50.77
C ILE A 2 -42.84 33.19 49.69
N ALA A 3 -43.96 32.95 49.03
CA ALA A 3 -44.08 32.06 47.88
C ALA A 3 -43.46 32.70 46.62
N ARG A 4 -42.78 31.89 45.78
CA ARG A 4 -42.37 32.26 44.42
C ARG A 4 -42.84 31.20 43.41
N PRO A 5 -43.29 31.61 42.21
CA PRO A 5 -43.79 30.71 41.17
C PRO A 5 -42.71 30.27 40.17
N GLY A 6 -42.85 29.03 39.67
CA GLY A 6 -43.04 28.71 38.25
C GLY A 6 -41.94 28.97 37.22
N ASN A 7 -41.41 27.84 36.69
CA ASN A 7 -41.10 27.51 35.30
C ASN A 7 -40.27 28.44 34.38
N GLY A 8 -39.22 27.86 33.77
CA GLY A 8 -38.63 28.38 32.54
C GLY A 8 -37.27 27.82 32.13
N ALA A 9 -37.00 26.52 32.28
CA ALA A 9 -35.82 25.91 31.65
C ALA A 9 -36.15 25.58 30.19
N LEU A 10 -35.65 26.38 29.25
CA LEU A 10 -35.60 26.03 27.83
C LEU A 10 -34.53 24.94 27.63
N ALA A 11 -34.93 23.68 27.75
CA ALA A 11 -34.15 22.56 27.23
C ALA A 11 -34.39 22.50 25.72
N SER A 12 -33.38 22.87 24.92
CA SER A 12 -33.41 22.58 23.49
C SER A 12 -33.16 21.09 23.27
N GLU A 13 -34.23 20.32 23.11
CA GLU A 13 -34.16 18.96 22.58
C GLU A 13 -33.63 19.01 21.13
N ARG A 14 -32.35 18.64 20.95
CA ARG A 14 -31.86 18.20 19.64
C ARG A 14 -32.21 16.72 19.52
N ALA A 15 -33.08 16.38 18.57
CA ALA A 15 -33.41 15.00 18.25
C ALA A 15 -32.14 14.19 17.91
N PRO A 16 -32.07 12.89 18.29
CA PRO A 16 -30.93 12.06 17.96
C PRO A 16 -30.88 11.78 16.45
N VAL A 17 -29.71 11.97 15.86
CA VAL A 17 -29.43 11.55 14.48
C VAL A 17 -29.45 10.02 14.46
N GLN A 18 -30.46 9.43 13.81
CA GLN A 18 -30.49 7.99 13.58
C GLN A 18 -29.36 7.60 12.62
N ALA A 19 -28.43 6.79 13.12
CA ALA A 19 -27.46 6.12 12.27
C ALA A 19 -28.20 5.13 11.37
N VAL A 20 -28.20 5.40 10.05
CA VAL A 20 -28.75 4.48 9.06
C VAL A 20 -27.78 3.30 8.95
N ALA A 21 -28.07 2.20 9.65
CA ALA A 21 -27.39 0.93 9.46
C ALA A 21 -27.66 0.44 8.03
N ARG A 22 -26.61 0.34 7.21
CA ARG A 22 -26.74 -0.28 5.88
C ARG A 22 -26.84 -1.80 6.04
N PRO A 23 -27.74 -2.47 5.32
CA PRO A 23 -27.86 -3.92 5.39
C PRO A 23 -26.57 -4.58 4.88
N ARG A 24 -26.02 -5.50 5.70
CA ARG A 24 -24.93 -6.39 5.31
C ARG A 24 -25.43 -7.25 4.16
N ARG A 25 -24.92 -7.05 2.94
CA ARG A 25 -25.22 -7.94 1.81
C ARG A 25 -24.61 -9.30 2.13
N GLU A 26 -25.44 -10.31 2.33
CA GLU A 26 -25.04 -11.70 2.23
C GLU A 26 -24.49 -11.93 0.82
N ARG A 27 -23.25 -12.40 0.72
CA ARG A 27 -22.63 -12.76 -0.57
C ARG A 27 -22.55 -14.27 -0.65
N GLU A 28 -23.13 -14.81 -1.72
CA GLU A 28 -22.92 -16.18 -2.18
C GLU A 28 -21.41 -16.45 -2.33
N ALA A 29 -20.98 -17.62 -1.89
CA ALA A 29 -19.61 -18.09 -2.03
C ALA A 29 -19.30 -18.33 -3.52
N ALA A 30 -18.51 -17.44 -4.13
CA ALA A 30 -17.88 -17.73 -5.40
C ALA A 30 -16.87 -18.87 -5.18
N GLY A 31 -17.26 -20.08 -5.58
CA GLY A 31 -16.49 -21.31 -5.39
C GLY A 31 -15.20 -21.37 -6.21
N ASP A 32 -14.38 -22.36 -5.86
CA ASP A 32 -12.96 -22.60 -6.19
C ASP A 32 -12.65 -22.99 -7.69
N THR A 33 -13.45 -22.51 -8.68
CA THR A 33 -13.14 -22.53 -10.15
C THR A 33 -12.76 -21.24 -10.96
N GLY A 34 -12.94 -19.99 -10.50
CA GLY A 34 -12.50 -18.72 -11.14
C GLY A 34 -10.98 -18.34 -11.23
N TRP A 35 -10.11 -18.55 -10.22
CA TRP A 35 -8.70 -18.08 -10.25
C TRP A 35 -7.85 -18.79 -11.33
N ARG A 36 -8.08 -20.08 -11.60
CA ARG A 36 -7.31 -20.83 -12.62
C ARG A 36 -7.56 -20.32 -14.05
N GLN A 37 -8.75 -19.77 -14.34
CA GLN A 37 -9.07 -19.23 -15.67
C GLN A 37 -8.56 -17.81 -15.90
N ALA A 38 -8.33 -17.02 -14.83
CA ALA A 38 -7.67 -15.73 -14.94
C ALA A 38 -6.16 -15.87 -15.30
N MET A 39 -5.52 -16.94 -14.81
CA MET A 39 -4.09 -17.21 -15.01
C MET A 39 -3.71 -17.76 -16.40
N ALA A 40 -4.68 -18.14 -17.24
CA ALA A 40 -4.41 -18.83 -18.52
C ALA A 40 -4.47 -17.94 -19.78
N ARG A 41 -4.75 -16.63 -19.65
CA ARG A 41 -4.98 -15.73 -20.80
C ARG A 41 -3.89 -14.66 -21.02
N GLY A 42 -2.70 -14.88 -20.47
CA GLY A 42 -1.56 -13.98 -20.59
C GLY A 42 -0.37 -14.59 -21.31
N THR A 43 -0.55 -15.22 -22.48
CA THR A 43 0.60 -15.68 -23.27
C THR A 43 0.51 -15.23 -24.73
N ASN A 44 1.63 -14.62 -25.14
CA ASN A 44 2.24 -14.65 -26.46
C ASN A 44 2.05 -13.41 -27.36
N ARG A 45 3.10 -12.57 -27.40
CA ARG A 45 3.77 -12.25 -28.67
C ARG A 45 5.19 -11.71 -28.42
N SER A 46 6.17 -12.56 -28.69
CA SER A 46 7.58 -12.22 -28.86
C SER A 46 7.79 -11.44 -30.15
N ILE A 47 8.69 -10.46 -30.13
CA ILE A 47 9.16 -9.71 -31.30
C ILE A 47 10.57 -10.23 -31.66
N GLY A 48 10.67 -10.79 -32.87
CA GLY A 48 11.85 -11.12 -33.68
C GLY A 48 11.27 -11.51 -35.05
N ASP A 49 11.70 -11.01 -36.20
CA ASP A 49 13.07 -11.01 -36.71
C ASP A 49 13.35 -9.85 -37.68
N ALA A 50 14.65 -9.56 -37.82
CA ALA A 50 15.22 -8.68 -38.83
C ALA A 50 15.31 -9.37 -40.21
N ALA A 51 15.19 -8.60 -41.29
CA ALA A 51 15.68 -9.00 -42.60
C ALA A 51 16.21 -7.81 -43.41
N ASN A 52 17.28 -8.10 -44.15
CA ASN A 52 18.24 -7.23 -44.81
C ASN A 52 18.01 -7.22 -46.34
N ALA A 53 18.18 -6.06 -46.98
CA ALA A 53 18.50 -5.88 -48.41
C ALA A 53 18.79 -4.37 -48.62
N GLY A 54 19.74 -3.86 -49.41
CA GLY A 54 20.69 -4.40 -50.37
C GLY A 54 21.02 -3.28 -51.38
N GLY A 55 22.31 -2.91 -51.51
CA GLY A 55 22.92 -2.37 -52.75
C GLY A 55 22.83 -0.86 -53.08
N GLY A 56 23.96 -0.29 -53.53
CA GLY A 56 23.93 0.70 -54.62
C GLY A 56 24.60 2.09 -54.45
N ARG A 57 25.94 2.13 -54.35
CA ARG A 57 26.91 3.06 -55.01
C ARG A 57 26.59 4.57 -55.28
N ARG A 58 27.57 5.38 -54.84
CA ARG A 58 28.19 6.62 -55.40
C ARG A 58 27.62 7.99 -55.03
N ALA A 59 28.45 8.82 -54.36
CA ALA A 59 29.00 10.10 -54.86
C ALA A 59 29.37 11.06 -53.72
N ILE A 60 30.39 11.88 -53.98
CA ILE A 60 31.14 12.77 -53.11
C ILE A 60 30.32 14.02 -52.71
N GLY A 61 30.44 14.47 -51.46
CA GLY A 61 29.94 15.78 -51.01
C GLY A 61 30.37 16.10 -49.57
N LEU A 62 31.24 17.09 -49.42
CA LEU A 62 31.81 17.57 -48.15
C LEU A 62 30.81 18.47 -47.40
N VAL A 63 30.75 18.31 -46.08
CA VAL A 63 30.25 19.24 -45.02
C VAL A 63 28.74 19.46 -44.89
N ALA A 64 28.16 18.93 -43.81
CA ALA A 64 27.36 19.73 -42.87
C ALA A 64 27.14 18.98 -41.54
N THR A 65 27.50 19.68 -40.47
CA THR A 65 27.34 19.39 -39.05
C THR A 65 25.92 19.00 -38.66
N MET A 66 25.73 17.84 -38.04
CA MET A 66 25.02 17.67 -36.76
C MET A 66 24.98 16.19 -36.41
N LEU A 67 25.74 15.82 -35.38
CA LEU A 67 25.59 14.57 -34.68
C LEU A 67 24.22 14.60 -33.97
N ALA A 68 23.15 14.19 -34.65
CA ALA A 68 21.86 13.94 -33.99
C ALA A 68 21.95 12.61 -33.22
N CYS A 69 22.78 12.60 -32.19
CA CYS A 69 22.64 11.64 -31.11
C CYS A 69 21.51 12.16 -30.20
N LEU A 70 20.71 11.21 -29.71
CA LEU A 70 19.72 11.27 -28.63
C LEU A 70 18.26 11.41 -29.08
N PRO A 71 17.46 10.37 -28.75
CA PRO A 71 16.71 10.48 -27.51
C PRO A 71 17.16 9.43 -26.49
N VAL A 72 18.47 9.35 -26.19
CA VAL A 72 18.95 8.75 -24.92
C VAL A 72 18.99 9.82 -23.82
N ALA A 73 18.03 10.74 -23.84
CA ALA A 73 17.82 11.72 -22.77
C ALA A 73 16.48 11.47 -22.03
N ALA A 74 15.52 10.79 -22.66
CA ALA A 74 14.29 10.39 -21.98
C ALA A 74 14.50 9.22 -21.00
N GLN A 75 15.50 8.37 -21.27
CA GLN A 75 15.85 7.24 -20.39
C GLN A 75 16.83 7.63 -19.26
N ALA A 76 17.44 8.82 -19.32
CA ALA A 76 18.59 9.20 -18.51
C ALA A 76 18.26 9.94 -17.19
N GLN A 77 16.98 10.09 -16.84
CA GLN A 77 16.57 10.69 -15.56
C GLN A 77 15.63 9.76 -14.76
N ARG A 78 16.01 8.49 -14.59
CA ARG A 78 15.47 7.62 -13.52
C ARG A 78 16.48 7.36 -12.40
N SER A 79 17.58 8.10 -12.35
CA SER A 79 18.57 7.96 -11.29
C SER A 79 18.25 8.90 -10.13
N ALA A 80 17.62 8.35 -9.08
CA ALA A 80 17.65 8.86 -7.69
C ALA A 80 16.90 7.95 -6.69
N MET A 81 16.19 6.90 -7.14
CA MET A 81 15.37 6.07 -6.27
C MET A 81 15.93 4.66 -6.12
N THR A 82 16.03 4.17 -4.87
CA THR A 82 16.32 2.77 -4.59
C THR A 82 15.01 2.02 -4.43
N VAL A 83 14.82 0.96 -5.22
CA VAL A 83 13.65 0.09 -5.14
C VAL A 83 13.98 -1.13 -4.28
N ILE A 84 13.13 -1.41 -3.30
CA ILE A 84 13.23 -2.57 -2.42
C ILE A 84 12.13 -3.54 -2.79
N MET A 85 12.54 -4.77 -3.07
CA MET A 85 11.64 -5.89 -3.34
C MET A 85 11.71 -6.88 -2.16
N PRO A 86 10.68 -7.73 -1.99
CA PRO A 86 10.70 -8.77 -0.98
C PRO A 86 11.85 -9.76 -1.21
N GLU A 87 12.42 -10.27 -0.13
CA GLU A 87 13.45 -11.32 -0.19
C GLU A 87 12.84 -12.71 -0.48
N ASN A 88 11.57 -12.90 -0.13
CA ASN A 88 10.83 -14.11 -0.48
C ASN A 88 10.53 -14.11 -1.99
N SER A 89 11.04 -15.11 -2.71
CA SER A 89 10.93 -15.21 -4.18
C SER A 89 9.48 -15.24 -4.68
N GLY A 90 8.57 -15.89 -3.96
CA GLY A 90 7.14 -15.92 -4.32
C GLY A 90 6.48 -14.55 -4.19
N ALA A 91 6.71 -13.85 -3.07
CA ALA A 91 6.22 -12.50 -2.89
C ALA A 91 6.84 -11.52 -3.89
N ARG A 92 8.12 -11.67 -4.20
CA ARG A 92 8.81 -10.87 -5.22
C ARG A 92 8.20 -11.06 -6.60
N ALA A 93 8.05 -12.30 -7.06
CA ALA A 93 7.46 -12.60 -8.35
C ALA A 93 6.02 -12.04 -8.46
N ALA A 94 5.22 -12.16 -7.39
CA ALA A 94 3.89 -11.57 -7.35
C ALA A 94 3.93 -10.03 -7.44
N GLN A 95 4.84 -9.36 -6.73
CA GLN A 95 4.97 -7.90 -6.82
C GLN A 95 5.45 -7.41 -8.18
N GLU A 96 6.39 -8.12 -8.79
CA GLU A 96 6.89 -7.83 -10.14
C GLU A 96 5.79 -8.00 -11.19
N ASP A 97 4.97 -9.05 -11.10
CA ASP A 97 3.81 -9.28 -11.97
C ASP A 97 2.75 -8.17 -11.85
N TRP A 98 2.46 -7.73 -10.63
CA TRP A 98 1.49 -6.65 -10.36
C TRP A 98 2.06 -5.23 -10.55
N GLY A 99 3.38 -5.11 -10.77
CA GLY A 99 4.02 -3.83 -11.10
C GLY A 99 4.18 -2.86 -9.93
N TYR A 100 4.36 -3.35 -8.69
CA TYR A 100 4.65 -2.50 -7.53
C TYR A 100 5.83 -3.01 -6.71
N ALA A 101 6.45 -2.12 -5.93
CA ALA A 101 7.59 -2.45 -5.07
C ALA A 101 7.16 -2.61 -3.61
N GLU A 102 7.97 -3.29 -2.80
CA GLU A 102 7.72 -3.36 -1.36
C GLU A 102 7.97 -2.00 -0.70
N ALA A 103 9.06 -1.33 -1.09
CA ALA A 103 9.32 0.05 -0.73
C ALA A 103 10.13 0.77 -1.82
N VAL A 104 10.01 2.10 -1.84
CA VAL A 104 10.83 2.98 -2.66
C VAL A 104 11.49 4.01 -1.77
N VAL A 105 12.81 4.11 -1.86
CA VAL A 105 13.61 5.15 -1.19
C VAL A 105 13.88 6.26 -2.21
N ALA A 106 13.39 7.47 -1.95
CA ALA A 106 13.59 8.65 -2.77
C ALA A 106 14.28 9.74 -1.93
N GLY A 107 15.60 9.90 -2.11
CA GLY A 107 16.41 10.69 -1.20
C GLY A 107 16.40 10.09 0.20
N ASN A 108 15.97 10.85 1.20
CA ASN A 108 15.82 10.38 2.58
C ASN A 108 14.43 9.81 2.89
N THR A 109 13.47 9.96 1.97
CA THR A 109 12.09 9.54 2.20
C THR A 109 11.87 8.11 1.72
N ILE A 110 11.26 7.28 2.56
CA ILE A 110 10.92 5.90 2.29
C ILE A 110 9.40 5.80 2.19
N TYR A 111 8.93 5.36 1.04
CA TYR A 111 7.53 5.00 0.80
C TYR A 111 7.40 3.49 0.89
N LEU A 112 6.79 2.99 1.96
CA LEU A 112 6.46 1.57 2.07
C LEU A 112 5.08 1.33 1.46
N SER A 113 4.97 0.31 0.60
CA SER A 113 3.67 -0.19 0.15
C SER A 113 2.86 -0.71 1.34
N GLY A 114 1.53 -0.75 1.18
CA GLY A 114 0.66 -1.25 2.24
C GLY A 114 0.95 -2.72 2.56
N VAL A 115 1.01 -3.03 3.86
CA VAL A 115 1.19 -4.39 4.35
C VAL A 115 -0.10 -4.85 5.00
N VAL A 116 -0.71 -5.87 4.41
CA VAL A 116 -1.97 -6.44 4.89
C VAL A 116 -1.72 -7.35 6.09
N VAL A 117 -2.47 -7.09 7.16
CA VAL A 117 -2.65 -7.93 8.33
C VAL A 117 -3.69 -8.99 8.00
N GLY A 118 -3.32 -10.25 8.20
CA GLY A 118 -4.19 -11.39 8.01
C GLY A 118 -3.91 -12.46 9.06
N LEU A 119 -4.95 -13.22 9.39
CA LEU A 119 -4.85 -14.38 10.26
C LEU A 119 -4.12 -15.51 9.53
N ALA A 120 -3.22 -16.19 10.23
CA ALA A 120 -2.67 -17.46 9.77
C ALA A 120 -3.77 -18.55 9.79
N PRO A 121 -3.59 -19.67 9.05
CA PRO A 121 -4.53 -20.79 9.12
C PRO A 121 -4.76 -21.26 10.57
N GLY A 122 -6.00 -21.22 11.03
CA GLY A 122 -6.40 -21.61 12.40
C GLY A 122 -6.19 -20.52 13.47
N GLU A 123 -5.67 -19.35 13.11
CA GLU A 123 -5.47 -18.25 14.05
C GLU A 123 -6.75 -17.43 14.24
N THR A 124 -6.99 -17.00 15.49
CA THR A 124 -8.07 -16.09 15.87
C THR A 124 -7.59 -14.85 16.62
N ASP A 125 -6.32 -14.81 17.04
CA ASP A 125 -5.75 -13.71 17.80
C ASP A 125 -5.31 -12.57 16.88
N LEU A 126 -5.98 -11.42 17.02
CA LEU A 126 -5.62 -10.20 16.30
C LEU A 126 -4.25 -9.68 16.72
N ASP A 127 -3.88 -9.75 18.00
CA ASP A 127 -2.62 -9.19 18.49
C ASP A 127 -1.43 -9.93 17.86
N ALA A 128 -1.50 -11.26 17.76
CA ALA A 128 -0.50 -12.07 17.07
C ALA A 128 -0.41 -11.75 15.56
N ALA A 129 -1.55 -11.54 14.89
CA ALA A 129 -1.58 -11.14 13.48
C ALA A 129 -0.94 -9.77 13.26
N PHE A 130 -1.27 -8.78 14.09
CA PHE A 130 -0.64 -7.46 14.04
C PHE A 130 0.85 -7.54 14.37
N ASP A 131 1.28 -8.29 15.39
CA ASP A 131 2.69 -8.42 15.78
C ASP A 131 3.54 -8.95 14.62
N ARG A 132 3.08 -10.00 13.93
CA ARG A 132 3.76 -10.51 12.73
C ARG A 132 3.86 -9.45 11.63
N THR A 133 2.80 -8.71 11.37
CA THR A 133 2.82 -7.66 10.34
C THR A 133 3.75 -6.51 10.72
N PHE A 134 3.78 -6.11 11.99
CA PHE A 134 4.71 -5.07 12.46
C PHE A 134 6.17 -5.51 12.33
N ARG A 135 6.51 -6.77 12.63
CA ARG A 135 7.85 -7.33 12.36
C ARG A 135 8.19 -7.36 10.87
N ARG A 136 7.21 -7.64 10.01
CA ARG A 136 7.41 -7.60 8.55
C ARG A 136 7.74 -6.19 8.08
N ILE A 137 6.99 -5.19 8.55
CA ILE A 137 7.26 -3.77 8.26
C ILE A 137 8.64 -3.35 8.78
N GLU A 138 9.00 -3.76 9.99
CA GLU A 138 10.32 -3.51 10.58
C GLU A 138 11.45 -4.09 9.71
N ALA A 139 11.29 -5.32 9.22
CA ALA A 139 12.27 -5.93 8.32
C ALA A 139 12.42 -5.15 7.00
N SER A 140 11.31 -4.67 6.43
CA SER A 140 11.34 -3.81 5.24
C SER A 140 12.00 -2.46 5.49
N LEU A 141 11.67 -1.80 6.61
CA LEU A 141 12.33 -0.56 7.05
C LEU A 141 13.84 -0.76 7.23
N LYS A 142 14.24 -1.87 7.87
CA LYS A 142 15.66 -2.20 8.07
C LYS A 142 16.40 -2.35 6.74
N ARG A 143 15.80 -3.02 5.75
CA ARG A 143 16.37 -3.09 4.39
C ARG A 143 16.45 -1.73 3.69
N ALA A 144 15.57 -0.80 4.05
CA ALA A 144 15.62 0.60 3.60
C ALA A 144 16.63 1.47 4.38
N GLY A 145 17.30 0.91 5.40
CA GLY A 145 18.20 1.63 6.29
C GLY A 145 17.46 2.57 7.24
N ALA A 146 16.27 2.16 7.71
CA ALA A 146 15.43 2.88 8.65
C ALA A 146 14.86 1.93 9.72
N SER A 147 14.13 2.51 10.67
CA SER A 147 13.47 1.85 11.80
C SER A 147 12.08 2.45 12.03
N TRP A 148 11.35 1.92 13.02
CA TRP A 148 10.08 2.51 13.44
C TRP A 148 10.22 3.95 13.97
N ASP A 149 11.39 4.34 14.47
CA ASP A 149 11.67 5.71 14.94
C ASP A 149 11.78 6.72 13.79
N ASP A 150 11.97 6.24 12.56
CA ASP A 150 12.05 7.07 11.35
C ASP A 150 10.66 7.25 10.70
N VAL A 151 9.63 6.54 11.17
CA VAL A 151 8.27 6.65 10.64
C VAL A 151 7.67 7.99 11.02
N VAL A 152 7.16 8.72 10.03
CA VAL A 152 6.56 10.06 10.20
C VAL A 152 5.06 10.08 9.92
N ASP A 153 4.56 9.13 9.12
CA ASP A 153 3.13 8.98 8.80
C ASP A 153 2.73 7.51 8.77
N ILE A 154 1.57 7.23 9.37
CA ILE A 154 0.87 5.94 9.27
C ILE A 154 -0.52 6.21 8.68
N THR A 155 -0.88 5.45 7.65
CA THR A 155 -2.26 5.33 7.17
C THR A 155 -2.69 3.87 7.32
N SER A 156 -3.82 3.64 8.00
CA SER A 156 -4.34 2.28 8.22
C SER A 156 -5.78 2.14 7.73
N PHE A 157 -6.05 1.11 6.93
CA PHE A 157 -7.36 0.79 6.36
C PHE A 157 -7.89 -0.47 7.03
N HIS A 158 -9.11 -0.43 7.56
CA HIS A 158 -9.67 -1.49 8.41
C HIS A 158 -10.99 -1.99 7.82
N THR A 159 -11.20 -3.31 7.80
CA THR A 159 -12.45 -3.93 7.33
C THR A 159 -13.49 -4.10 8.44
N ASP A 160 -13.06 -4.00 9.71
CA ASP A 160 -13.90 -3.93 10.90
C ASP A 160 -13.16 -3.07 11.94
N ILE A 161 -13.32 -1.75 11.83
CA ILE A 161 -12.39 -0.79 12.44
C ILE A 161 -12.31 -0.87 13.96
N LEU A 162 -13.42 -1.08 14.67
CA LEU A 162 -13.44 -0.98 16.13
C LEU A 162 -12.60 -2.07 16.84
N PRO A 163 -12.77 -3.38 16.57
CA PRO A 163 -11.90 -4.40 17.16
C PRO A 163 -10.47 -4.34 16.61
N GLN A 164 -10.30 -4.03 15.33
CA GLN A 164 -8.99 -4.02 14.67
C GLN A 164 -8.11 -2.86 15.16
N ILE A 165 -8.65 -1.64 15.29
CA ILE A 165 -7.88 -0.49 15.78
C ILE A 165 -7.47 -0.66 17.24
N ALA A 166 -8.30 -1.33 18.06
CA ALA A 166 -7.98 -1.63 19.46
C ALA A 166 -6.79 -2.60 19.57
N ALA A 167 -6.78 -3.66 18.76
CA ALA A 167 -5.65 -4.61 18.68
C ALA A 167 -4.39 -3.95 18.11
N MET A 168 -4.53 -3.23 16.99
CA MET A 168 -3.43 -2.47 16.39
C MET A 168 -2.81 -1.49 17.38
N LYS A 169 -3.61 -0.75 18.17
CA LYS A 169 -3.12 0.17 19.20
C LYS A 169 -2.23 -0.55 20.21
N ARG A 170 -2.67 -1.68 20.76
CA ARG A 170 -1.90 -2.47 21.75
C ARG A 170 -0.56 -2.92 21.20
N VAL A 171 -0.55 -3.47 19.99
CA VAL A 171 0.68 -3.93 19.34
C VAL A 171 1.58 -2.76 18.96
N LYS A 172 1.04 -1.68 18.38
CA LYS A 172 1.80 -0.49 17.97
C LYS A 172 2.63 0.10 19.12
N HIS A 173 2.11 0.10 20.35
CA HIS A 173 2.84 0.61 21.52
C HIS A 173 4.13 -0.16 21.85
N ARG A 174 4.33 -1.35 21.29
CA ARG A 174 5.57 -2.14 21.43
C ARG A 174 6.68 -1.69 20.46
N TYR A 175 6.31 -0.98 19.38
CA TYR A 175 7.21 -0.63 18.27
C TYR A 175 7.38 0.88 18.08
N VAL A 176 6.33 1.65 18.35
CA VAL A 176 6.28 3.09 18.08
C VAL A 176 6.20 3.86 19.39
N HIS A 177 7.24 4.65 19.65
CA HIS A 177 7.41 5.44 20.86
C HIS A 177 7.36 6.94 20.56
N ALA A 178 7.32 7.77 21.59
CA ALA A 178 7.32 9.21 21.42
C ALA A 178 8.70 9.72 20.93
N PRO A 179 8.77 10.77 20.08
CA PRO A 179 7.65 11.52 19.50
C PRO A 179 6.88 10.69 18.46
N TYR A 180 5.55 10.68 18.54
CA TYR A 180 4.70 9.83 17.71
C TYR A 180 4.57 10.38 16.27
N PRO A 181 4.42 9.50 15.26
CA PRO A 181 4.10 9.91 13.89
C PRO A 181 2.67 10.46 13.78
N ALA A 182 2.38 11.13 12.66
CA ALA A 182 1.00 11.33 12.23
C ALA A 182 0.31 9.98 11.98
N TRP A 183 -0.99 9.88 12.27
CA TRP A 183 -1.76 8.66 12.04
C TRP A 183 -3.20 8.93 11.63
N THR A 184 -3.61 8.34 10.50
CA THR A 184 -5.00 8.31 10.03
C THR A 184 -5.51 6.87 9.97
N ALA A 185 -6.70 6.61 10.52
CA ALA A 185 -7.38 5.31 10.45
C ALA A 185 -8.71 5.44 9.68
N ILE A 186 -8.93 4.54 8.73
CA ILE A 186 -10.05 4.59 7.77
C ILE A 186 -10.75 3.24 7.76
N ASP A 187 -12.08 3.25 7.80
CA ASP A 187 -12.92 2.07 7.57
C ASP A 187 -13.15 1.88 6.06
N VAL A 188 -12.97 0.66 5.56
CA VAL A 188 -13.09 0.30 4.14
C VAL A 188 -13.89 -0.97 3.95
N ASP A 189 -14.58 -1.09 2.80
CA ASP A 189 -15.43 -2.26 2.50
C ASP A 189 -14.60 -3.55 2.34
N ARG A 190 -13.39 -3.47 1.77
CA ARG A 190 -12.55 -4.64 1.47
C ARG A 190 -11.10 -4.25 1.19
N LEU A 191 -10.20 -5.23 1.38
CA LEU A 191 -8.78 -5.19 1.04
C LEU A 191 -8.44 -6.31 0.03
N LEU A 192 -7.32 -6.16 -0.66
CA LEU A 192 -6.67 -7.25 -1.37
C LEU A 192 -5.42 -7.67 -0.59
N PRO A 193 -5.20 -8.95 -0.26
CA PRO A 193 -6.01 -10.12 -0.61
C PRO A 193 -7.31 -10.24 0.18
N ASP A 194 -8.20 -11.12 -0.30
CA ASP A 194 -9.45 -11.44 0.38
C ASP A 194 -9.22 -11.91 1.81
N LYS A 195 -10.12 -11.49 2.70
CA LYS A 195 -10.03 -11.70 4.16
C LYS A 195 -8.89 -10.94 4.85
N GLY A 196 -8.21 -10.02 4.15
CA GLY A 196 -7.35 -9.04 4.79
C GLY A 196 -8.14 -8.24 5.85
N LEU A 197 -7.57 -8.12 7.04
CA LEU A 197 -8.21 -7.44 8.16
C LEU A 197 -7.94 -5.94 8.10
N THR A 198 -6.65 -5.60 8.11
CA THR A 198 -6.16 -4.22 8.12
C THR A 198 -5.01 -4.09 7.14
N GLU A 199 -4.92 -3.00 6.39
CA GLU A 199 -3.74 -2.66 5.59
C GLU A 199 -3.02 -1.47 6.23
N ILE A 200 -1.71 -1.60 6.45
CA ILE A 200 -0.88 -0.57 7.08
C ILE A 200 0.09 -0.03 6.03
N LYS A 201 -0.05 1.24 5.70
CA LYS A 201 0.85 1.99 4.81
C LYS A 201 1.61 3.02 5.64
N ILE A 202 2.92 3.14 5.40
CA ILE A 202 3.76 4.09 6.14
C ILE A 202 4.62 4.95 5.22
N VAL A 203 5.01 6.10 5.73
CA VAL A 203 6.11 6.92 5.21
C VAL A 203 7.14 7.10 6.32
N ALA A 204 8.41 6.90 5.99
CA ALA A 204 9.53 7.14 6.90
C ALA A 204 10.51 8.15 6.29
N VAL A 205 11.26 8.86 7.14
CA VAL A 205 12.31 9.79 6.73
C VAL A 205 13.58 9.44 7.49
N LYS A 206 14.62 9.02 6.77
CA LYS A 206 15.93 8.73 7.34
C LYS A 206 16.53 9.98 7.98
N ARG A 207 17.05 9.83 9.19
CA ARG A 207 17.78 10.87 9.91
C ARG A 207 19.26 10.93 9.50
#